data_AF-A0A355H307-F1
#
_entry.id   AF-A0A355H307-F1
#
_cell.length_a   1.000
_cell.length_b   1.000
_cell.length_c   1.000
_cell.angle_alpha   90.00
_cell.angle_beta   90.00
_cell.angle_gamma   90.00
#
_symmetry.space_group_name_H-M   'P 1'
#
loop_
_entity.id
_entity.type
_entity.pdbx_description
1 polymer ?
#
loop_
_entity_poly.entity_id
_entity_poly.type
_entity_poly.pdbx_seq_one_letter_code
_entity_poly.pdbx_strand_id
1 'polypeptide(L)' 'TGALYFEKQTQKVLFDPEKCNGCELCVSACPIRAMEINLL' A
#
# COMPACT_ATOMS: atom_id res chain seq x y z
N THR A 1 -3.75 -4.31 8.78
CA THR A 1 -2.45 -5.02 8.85
C THR A 1 -1.27 -4.11 9.13
N GLY A 2 -1.34 -2.81 8.82
CA GLY A 2 -0.18 -1.91 8.93
C GLY A 2 0.83 -2.06 7.79
N ALA A 3 0.44 -2.76 6.71
CA ALA A 3 1.27 -2.90 5.51
C ALA A 3 1.51 -1.58 4.78
N LEU A 4 0.63 -0.59 4.93
CA LEU A 4 0.79 0.76 4.39
C LEU A 4 0.88 1.76 5.52
N TYR A 5 1.91 2.61 5.49
CA TYR A 5 2.15 3.64 6.50
C TYR A 5 2.84 4.86 5.92
N PHE A 6 2.62 6.02 6.55
CA PHE A 6 3.22 7.28 6.14
C PHE A 6 4.48 7.58 6.96
N GLU A 7 5.61 7.74 6.28
CA GLU A 7 6.88 8.15 6.87
C GLU A 7 6.96 9.68 6.91
N LYS A 8 6.94 10.25 8.11
CA LYS A 8 6.82 11.70 8.31
C LYS A 8 8.02 12.50 7.81
N GLN A 9 9.23 11.92 7.88
CA GLN A 9 10.48 12.61 7.54
C GLN A 9 10.63 12.80 6.03
N THR A 10 10.27 11.79 5.25
CA THR A 10 10.41 11.81 3.78
C THR A 10 9.10 12.14 3.06
N GLN A 11 7.99 12.19 3.80
CA GLN A 11 6.63 12.31 3.29
C GLN A 11 6.27 11.20 2.29
N LYS A 12 6.88 10.01 2.42
CA LYS A 12 6.58 8.86 1.58
C LYS A 12 5.51 7.99 2.22
N VAL A 13 4.69 7.39 1.36
CA VAL A 13 3.89 6.22 1.74
C VAL A 13 4.77 5.00 1.50
N LEU A 14 5.04 4.22 2.55
CA LEU A 14 5.84 3.02 2.50
C LEU A 14 4.94 1.77 2.57
N PHE A 15 5.40 0.69 1.95
CA PHE A 15 4.70 -0.58 1.85
C PHE A 15 5.55 -1.73 2.40
N ASP A 16 4.99 -2.52 3.31
CA ASP A 16 5.57 -3.73 3.90
C ASP A 16 4.83 -4.97 3.37
N PRO A 17 5.41 -5.72 2.42
CA PRO A 17 4.76 -6.87 1.79
C PRO A 17 4.53 -8.04 2.76
N GLU A 18 5.37 -8.20 3.80
CA GLU A 18 5.23 -9.28 4.79
C GLU A 18 3.97 -9.12 5.65
N LYS A 19 3.47 -7.88 5.77
CA LYS A 19 2.21 -7.57 6.45
C LYS A 19 1.02 -7.49 5.48
N CYS A 20 1.25 -7.59 4.18
CA CYS A 20 0.17 -7.54 3.20
C CYS A 20 -0.64 -8.83 3.27
N ASN A 21 -1.97 -8.70 3.27
CA ASN A 21 -2.89 -9.83 3.28
C ASN A 21 -3.77 -9.90 2.02
N GLY A 22 -3.42 -9.15 0.97
CA GLY A 22 -4.15 -9.16 -0.30
C GLY A 22 -5.57 -8.58 -0.23
N CYS A 23 -5.86 -7.67 0.70
CA CYS A 23 -7.22 -7.11 0.85
C CYS A 23 -7.62 -6.06 -0.20
N GLU A 24 -6.70 -5.66 -1.09
CA GLU A 24 -6.93 -4.73 -2.21
C GLU A 24 -7.40 -3.30 -1.86
N LEU A 25 -7.57 -2.98 -0.56
CA LEU A 25 -7.96 -1.64 -0.11
C LEU A 25 -7.01 -0.55 -0.63
N CYS A 26 -5.72 -0.87 -0.73
CA CYS A 26 -4.68 0.01 -1.23
C CYS A 26 -4.93 0.49 -2.67
N VAL A 27 -5.43 -0.40 -3.55
CA VAL A 27 -5.73 -0.12 -4.95
C VAL A 27 -6.95 0.82 -5.04
N SER A 28 -8.00 0.49 -4.30
CA SER A 28 -9.25 1.27 -4.30
C SER A 28 -9.13 2.65 -3.65
N ALA A 29 -8.31 2.77 -2.60
CA ALA A 29 -8.19 3.99 -1.82
C ALA A 29 -7.31 5.06 -2.48
N CYS A 30 -6.42 4.68 -3.40
CA CYS A 30 -5.46 5.60 -4.00
C CYS A 30 -6.07 6.33 -5.22
N PRO A 31 -6.31 7.66 -5.16
CA PRO A 31 -6.97 8.39 -6.26
C PRO A 31 -6.16 8.38 -7.56
N ILE A 32 -4.83 8.34 -7.43
CA ILE A 32 -3.90 8.33 -8.57
C ILE A 32 -3.54 6.91 -9.03
N ARG A 33 -4.16 5.87 -8.44
CA ARG A 33 -3.94 4.45 -8.78
C ARG A 33 -2.45 4.05 -8.74
N ALA A 34 -1.75 4.43 -7.67
CA ALA A 34 -0.32 4.14 -7.51
C ALA A 34 0.01 2.68 -7.17
N MET A 35 -0.99 1.83 -6.95
CA MET A 35 -0.81 0.43 -6.55
C MET A 35 -1.67 -0.48 -7.39
N GLU A 36 -1.16 -1.69 -7.62
CA GLU A 36 -1.82 -2.79 -8.30
C GLU A 36 -1.65 -4.08 -7.50
N ILE A 37 -2.52 -5.05 -7.77
CA ILE A 37 -2.39 -6.42 -7.27
C ILE A 37 -1.98 -7.28 -8.47
N ASN A 38 -0.89 -8.03 -8.32
CA ASN A 38 -0.52 -9.05 -9.28
C ASN A 38 -0.88 -10.44 -8.73
N LEU A 39 -1.70 -11.18 -9.48
CA LEU A 39 -2.21 -12.51 -9.12
C LEU A 39 -1.50 -13.64 -9.89
N LEU A 40 -0.40 -13.33 -10.58
CA LEU A 40 0.35 -14.24 -11.46
C LEU A 40 1.78 -14.47 -10.99
#